data_AF-A0A2C0ZQP2-F1
#
_entry.id   AF-A0A2C0ZQP2-F1
#
_cell.length_a   1.000
_cell.length_b   1.000
_cell.length_c   1.000
_cell.angle_alpha   90.00
_cell.angle_beta   90.00
_cell.angle_gamma   90.00
#
_symmetry.space_group_name_H-M   'P 1'
#
loop_
_entity.id
_entity.type
_entity.pdbx_description
1 polymer ?
#
loop_
_entity_poly.entity_id
_entity_poly.type
_entity_poly.pdbx_seq_one_letter_code
_entity_poly.pdbx_strand_id
1 'polypeptide(L)'
;MYSLGQAITGTIIEKVINDGKMKIQIDINDPSNKAFLFWNSGVKEQMKFLNVGDEIDGWIVKIENNEIGIGITKFGKFPPKPKVIERYIESLLAMKKYLQKYSQGILKIKDLEPEKISEVKGLFNRCIRRDQWDWYIVYKGFNFENEHELKELGWIISSIRSNLKRKTSLEDIEDTNQEWFSLLAKTDFLKKVDSLIDFLINEGTNWEIIRQPIPLIIKKGLKQNNHQDKKLIRIKAHLRKGYKISIEQHQRLQEILLENNLELNCGTIITNENFKEIDWDNYTIVFPFTKDILRETNLELNKSREDYISSELETNIKRERANNIHQLLVQTMAQVLNNNNLLPLENKFIDLYTNKDDLWYIFEMKSITVENESSQIRKAVSQLYEYRFLHQLREAMLCIVLSSPPKEKWILDYLIEDRNINVCWWDKDRFNYPERINSELKDLLDKVIYENVEY
;
A
#
# COMPACT_ATOMS: atom_id res chain seq x y z
N MET A 1 30.69 -17.79 2.42
CA MET A 1 30.39 -16.76 1.41
C MET A 1 29.04 -16.17 1.75
N TYR A 2 28.95 -14.87 1.97
CA TYR A 2 27.70 -14.23 2.38
C TYR A 2 26.76 -13.99 1.20
N SER A 3 25.45 -13.98 1.47
CA SER A 3 24.42 -13.70 0.47
C SER A 3 23.45 -12.62 0.94
N LEU A 4 22.90 -11.85 -0.01
CA LEU A 4 21.88 -10.85 0.30
C LEU A 4 20.62 -11.52 0.88
N GLY A 5 20.12 -10.99 1.99
CA GLY A 5 18.96 -11.53 2.71
C GLY A 5 19.29 -12.48 3.85
N GLN A 6 20.51 -13.02 3.87
CA GLN A 6 20.99 -13.95 4.90
C GLN A 6 20.87 -13.31 6.28
N ALA A 7 20.31 -14.06 7.23
CA ALA A 7 20.28 -13.67 8.64
C ALA A 7 21.70 -13.66 9.22
N ILE A 8 22.00 -12.68 10.04
CA ILE A 8 23.31 -12.54 10.67
C ILE A 8 23.16 -11.86 12.03
N THR A 9 23.91 -12.36 13.00
CA THR A 9 24.01 -11.77 14.33
C THR A 9 25.40 -11.17 14.46
N GLY A 10 25.53 -10.08 15.19
CA GLY A 10 26.81 -9.46 15.44
C GLY A 10 26.77 -8.50 16.63
N THR A 11 27.95 -8.12 17.11
CA THR A 11 28.10 -7.23 18.26
C THR A 11 28.55 -5.86 17.80
N ILE A 12 27.94 -4.79 18.33
CA ILE A 12 28.37 -3.43 18.02
C ILE A 12 29.71 -3.16 18.67
N ILE A 13 30.74 -2.90 17.87
CA ILE A 13 32.10 -2.64 18.37
C ILE A 13 32.49 -1.17 18.35
N GLU A 14 31.91 -0.38 17.45
CA GLU A 14 32.28 1.04 17.34
C GLU A 14 31.13 1.89 16.77
N LYS A 15 31.05 3.14 17.25
CA LYS A 15 30.22 4.19 16.65
C LYS A 15 31.12 5.34 16.18
N VAL A 16 31.31 5.44 14.87
CA VAL A 16 32.14 6.47 14.24
C VAL A 16 31.26 7.55 13.65
N ILE A 17 31.55 8.82 13.92
CA ILE A 17 30.94 9.93 13.19
C ILE A 17 31.92 10.33 12.08
N ASN A 18 31.52 10.17 10.82
CA ASN A 18 32.34 10.53 9.67
C ASN A 18 31.52 11.41 8.71
N ASP A 19 32.02 12.59 8.36
CA ASP A 19 31.32 13.60 7.53
C ASP A 19 29.87 13.89 7.98
N GLY A 20 29.65 13.98 9.30
CA GLY A 20 28.32 14.22 9.88
C GLY A 20 27.34 13.04 9.78
N LYS A 21 27.79 11.88 9.28
CA LYS A 21 27.01 10.63 9.24
C LYS A 21 27.58 9.64 10.25
N MET A 22 26.73 9.17 11.15
CA MET A 22 27.09 8.11 12.09
C MET A 22 27.16 6.77 11.34
N LYS A 23 28.30 6.10 11.43
CA LYS A 23 28.52 4.71 11.03
C LYS A 23 28.65 3.87 12.30
N ILE A 24 27.97 2.73 12.33
CA ILE A 24 28.09 1.76 13.42
C ILE A 24 28.77 0.53 12.84
N GLN A 25 29.93 0.18 13.38
CA GLN A 25 30.67 -1.01 13.00
C GLN A 25 30.22 -2.19 13.87
N ILE A 26 30.07 -3.33 13.23
CA ILE A 26 29.53 -4.55 13.80
C ILE A 26 30.58 -5.64 13.62
N ASP A 27 30.89 -6.37 14.67
CA ASP A 27 31.67 -7.60 14.60
C ASP A 27 30.72 -8.76 14.34
N ILE A 28 30.96 -9.48 13.25
CA ILE A 28 30.19 -10.66 12.85
C ILE A 28 31.01 -11.95 12.97
N ASN A 29 32.10 -11.93 13.74
CA ASN A 29 33.03 -13.04 13.93
C ASN A 29 33.68 -13.54 12.63
N ASP A 30 33.77 -12.67 11.60
CA ASP A 30 34.52 -12.94 10.38
C ASP A 30 35.55 -11.84 10.11
N PRO A 31 36.85 -12.11 10.34
CA PRO A 31 37.91 -11.13 10.16
C PRO A 31 38.14 -10.74 8.69
N SER A 32 37.57 -11.48 7.75
CA SER A 32 37.71 -11.24 6.30
C SER A 32 36.83 -10.10 5.81
N ASN A 33 35.81 -9.72 6.57
CA ASN A 33 34.79 -8.75 6.17
C ASN A 33 34.57 -7.68 7.24
N LYS A 34 34.40 -6.43 6.81
CA LYS A 34 33.99 -5.33 7.68
C LYS A 34 32.48 -5.18 7.61
N ALA A 35 31.78 -5.34 8.73
CA ALA A 35 30.33 -5.16 8.76
C ALA A 35 29.93 -3.81 9.38
N PHE A 36 28.93 -3.19 8.77
CA PHE A 36 28.40 -1.89 9.17
C PHE A 36 26.88 -1.90 9.16
N LEU A 37 26.28 -1.14 10.07
CA LEU A 37 24.84 -0.94 10.08
C LEU A 37 24.41 -0.17 8.83
N PHE A 38 23.50 -0.75 8.06
CA PHE A 38 22.97 -0.17 6.83
C PHE A 38 21.94 0.92 7.16
N TRP A 39 22.17 2.12 6.63
CA TRP A 39 21.32 3.26 6.91
C TRP A 39 20.01 3.21 6.11
N ASN A 40 18.87 3.14 6.81
CA ASN A 40 17.55 3.33 6.22
C ASN A 40 16.62 4.13 7.16
N SER A 41 15.43 4.46 6.66
CA SER A 41 14.45 5.30 7.37
C SER A 41 13.97 4.68 8.69
N GLY A 42 13.90 3.35 8.81
CA GLY A 42 13.53 2.65 10.04
C GLY A 42 14.67 2.57 11.06
N VAL A 43 15.91 2.49 10.59
CA VAL A 43 17.09 2.38 11.47
C VAL A 43 17.41 3.70 12.17
N LYS A 44 17.10 4.86 11.55
CA LYS A 44 17.41 6.20 12.08
C LYS A 44 16.91 6.46 13.52
N GLU A 45 15.75 5.92 13.89
CA GLU A 45 15.19 6.10 15.23
C GLU A 45 15.76 5.09 16.24
N GLN A 46 15.98 3.86 15.81
CA GLN A 46 16.51 2.77 16.65
C GLN A 46 17.97 3.01 17.06
N MET A 47 18.77 3.69 16.23
CA MET A 47 20.19 3.95 16.52
C MET A 47 20.46 4.71 17.82
N LYS A 48 19.49 5.50 18.31
CA LYS A 48 19.63 6.25 19.56
C LYS A 48 19.73 5.33 20.77
N PHE A 49 19.25 4.09 20.64
CA PHE A 49 19.15 3.13 21.74
C PHE A 49 20.22 2.04 21.69
N LEU A 50 20.87 1.85 20.54
CA LEU A 50 21.99 0.92 20.40
C LEU A 50 23.21 1.42 21.18
N ASN A 51 23.99 0.55 21.80
CA ASN A 51 25.23 0.86 22.50
C ASN A 51 26.36 -0.04 22.01
N VAL A 52 27.60 0.38 22.27
CA VAL A 52 28.76 -0.49 22.04
C VAL A 52 28.68 -1.66 23.02
N GLY A 53 28.84 -2.88 22.51
CA GLY A 53 28.66 -4.13 23.24
C GLY A 53 27.29 -4.78 23.06
N ASP A 54 26.31 -4.07 22.48
CA ASP A 54 24.99 -4.68 22.21
C ASP A 54 25.11 -5.72 21.09
N GLU A 55 24.46 -6.87 21.29
CA GLU A 55 24.20 -7.83 20.24
C GLU A 55 23.01 -7.40 19.41
N ILE A 56 23.12 -7.59 18.09
CA ILE A 56 22.08 -7.24 17.14
C ILE A 56 21.83 -8.38 16.18
N ASP A 57 20.56 -8.73 16.04
CA ASP A 57 20.08 -9.57 14.97
C ASP A 57 19.71 -8.73 13.76
N GLY A 58 20.21 -9.15 12.61
CA GLY A 58 19.96 -8.48 11.36
C GLY A 58 20.04 -9.39 10.17
N TRP A 59 20.19 -8.78 9.01
CA TRP A 59 20.37 -9.48 7.77
C TRP A 59 21.20 -8.68 6.80
N ILE A 60 21.80 -9.37 5.85
CA ILE A 60 22.73 -8.77 4.89
C ILE A 60 21.94 -8.03 3.81
N VAL A 61 22.00 -6.71 3.86
CA VAL A 61 21.33 -5.79 2.92
C VAL A 61 22.24 -5.40 1.77
N LYS A 62 23.56 -5.44 1.98
CA LYS A 62 24.56 -5.00 1.00
C LYS A 62 25.85 -5.79 1.15
N ILE A 63 26.50 -6.12 0.03
CA ILE A 63 27.84 -6.72 -0.02
C ILE A 63 28.64 -5.98 -1.10
N GLU A 64 29.69 -5.26 -0.74
CA GLU A 64 30.59 -4.57 -1.67
C GLU A 64 32.03 -4.66 -1.15
N ASN A 65 32.97 -5.19 -1.94
CA ASN A 65 34.43 -5.13 -1.67
C ASN A 65 34.84 -5.46 -0.21
N ASN A 66 34.41 -6.61 0.31
CA ASN A 66 34.62 -7.04 1.70
C ASN A 66 33.95 -6.18 2.78
N GLU A 67 33.03 -5.29 2.39
CA GLU A 67 32.13 -4.58 3.30
C GLU A 67 30.72 -5.18 3.24
N ILE A 68 30.14 -5.39 4.41
CA ILE A 68 28.80 -5.95 4.58
C ILE A 68 27.90 -4.90 5.25
N GLY A 69 26.81 -4.56 4.60
CA GLY A 69 25.76 -3.73 5.18
C GLY A 69 24.71 -4.59 5.87
N ILE A 70 24.49 -4.39 7.16
CA ILE A 70 23.53 -5.13 7.99
C ILE A 70 22.28 -4.28 8.22
N GLY A 71 21.11 -4.81 7.86
CA GLY A 71 19.82 -4.23 8.22
C GLY A 71 19.28 -4.90 9.49
N ILE A 72 18.87 -4.10 10.47
CA ILE A 72 18.25 -4.58 11.74
C ILE A 72 16.72 -4.52 11.71
N THR A 73 16.13 -4.10 10.60
CA THR A 73 14.67 -4.04 10.41
C THR A 73 14.26 -4.91 9.22
N LYS A 74 12.98 -5.27 9.13
CA LYS A 74 12.43 -5.98 7.96
C LYS A 74 12.32 -5.10 6.70
N PHE A 75 12.84 -3.88 6.71
CA PHE A 75 12.73 -2.90 5.61
C PHE A 75 13.30 -3.46 4.30
N GLY A 76 12.46 -3.60 3.27
CA GLY A 76 12.82 -4.22 1.99
C GLY A 76 12.24 -5.62 1.80
N LYS A 77 11.93 -6.33 2.89
CA LYS A 77 11.34 -7.68 2.89
C LYS A 77 9.81 -7.67 2.88
N PHE A 78 9.17 -6.50 2.78
CA PHE A 78 7.72 -6.40 2.78
C PHE A 78 7.17 -6.62 1.37
N PRO A 79 6.16 -7.47 1.21
CA PRO A 79 5.62 -7.78 -0.09
C PRO A 79 4.77 -6.61 -0.62
N PRO A 80 4.79 -6.35 -1.93
CA PRO A 80 3.92 -5.34 -2.53
C PRO A 80 2.44 -5.72 -2.36
N LYS A 81 1.55 -4.73 -2.26
CA LYS A 81 0.10 -4.96 -2.20
C LYS A 81 -0.41 -5.61 -3.51
N PRO A 82 -1.53 -6.37 -3.50
CA PRO A 82 -2.04 -7.04 -4.71
C PRO A 82 -2.22 -6.13 -5.93
N LYS A 83 -2.80 -4.93 -5.74
CA LYS A 83 -2.95 -3.93 -6.81
C LYS A 83 -1.61 -3.40 -7.35
N VAL A 84 -0.59 -3.40 -6.50
CA VAL A 84 0.76 -2.99 -6.88
C VAL A 84 1.45 -4.11 -7.66
N ILE A 85 1.28 -5.38 -7.24
CA ILE A 85 1.73 -6.56 -7.98
C ILE A 85 1.11 -6.60 -9.38
N GLU A 86 -0.21 -6.38 -9.49
CA GLU A 86 -0.91 -6.29 -10.78
C GLU A 86 -0.27 -5.25 -11.70
N ARG A 87 -0.01 -4.05 -11.19
CA ARG A 87 0.66 -2.98 -11.94
C ARG A 87 2.09 -3.35 -12.35
N TYR A 88 2.84 -4.07 -11.51
CA TYR A 88 4.19 -4.56 -11.85
C TYR A 88 4.12 -5.56 -13.00
N ILE A 89 3.25 -6.57 -12.89
CA ILE A 89 3.05 -7.60 -13.90
C ILE A 89 2.63 -6.97 -15.23
N GLU A 90 1.64 -6.07 -15.24
CA GLU A 90 1.22 -5.37 -16.45
C GLU A 90 2.38 -4.64 -17.15
N SER A 91 3.23 -3.96 -16.38
CA SER A 91 4.34 -3.17 -16.91
C SER A 91 5.48 -4.04 -17.43
N LEU A 92 5.74 -5.17 -16.75
CA LEU A 92 6.70 -6.18 -17.18
C LEU A 92 6.24 -6.90 -18.46
N LEU A 93 4.95 -7.25 -18.56
CA LEU A 93 4.36 -7.82 -19.77
C LEU A 93 4.40 -6.85 -20.95
N ALA A 94 4.19 -5.55 -20.70
CA ALA A 94 4.35 -4.51 -21.73
C ALA A 94 5.79 -4.46 -22.26
N MET A 95 6.79 -4.50 -21.38
CA MET A 95 8.20 -4.56 -21.79
C MET A 95 8.54 -5.81 -22.62
N LYS A 96 7.99 -6.97 -22.23
CA LYS A 96 8.13 -8.22 -23.00
C LYS A 96 7.53 -8.08 -24.41
N LYS A 97 6.34 -7.50 -24.52
CA LYS A 97 5.69 -7.21 -25.80
C LYS A 97 6.50 -6.25 -26.66
N TYR A 98 7.13 -5.23 -26.08
CA TYR A 98 7.99 -4.30 -26.83
C TYR A 98 9.21 -5.00 -27.42
N LEU A 99 9.90 -5.84 -26.63
CA LEU A 99 11.03 -6.63 -27.12
C LEU A 99 10.63 -7.64 -28.21
N GLN A 100 9.47 -8.26 -28.09
CA GLN A 100 8.94 -9.15 -29.14
C GLN A 100 8.68 -8.38 -30.45
N LYS A 101 8.00 -7.23 -30.39
CA LYS A 101 7.80 -6.37 -31.55
C LYS A 101 9.13 -5.89 -32.16
N TYR A 102 10.13 -5.60 -31.31
CA TYR A 102 11.47 -5.21 -31.76
C TYR A 102 12.13 -6.35 -32.53
N SER A 103 12.12 -7.57 -31.99
CA SER A 103 12.69 -8.75 -32.65
C SER A 103 12.05 -9.07 -34.01
N GLN A 104 10.80 -8.65 -34.21
CA GLN A 104 10.05 -8.79 -35.46
C GLN A 104 10.29 -7.62 -36.43
N GLY A 105 11.05 -6.59 -36.04
CA GLY A 105 11.30 -5.39 -36.85
C GLY A 105 10.09 -4.47 -37.00
N ILE A 106 9.06 -4.60 -36.13
CA ILE A 106 7.79 -3.86 -36.25
C ILE A 106 7.54 -2.89 -35.09
N LEU A 107 8.45 -2.80 -34.12
CA LEU A 107 8.29 -1.87 -32.99
C LEU A 107 8.37 -0.43 -33.47
N LYS A 108 7.32 0.35 -33.20
CA LYS A 108 7.28 1.79 -33.44
C LYS A 108 7.28 2.55 -32.13
N ILE A 109 7.79 3.79 -32.09
CA ILE A 109 7.75 4.63 -30.88
C ILE A 109 6.34 4.72 -30.30
N LYS A 110 5.32 4.88 -31.15
CA LYS A 110 3.92 5.02 -30.72
C LYS A 110 3.36 3.79 -29.99
N ASP A 111 4.03 2.64 -30.11
CA ASP A 111 3.66 1.43 -29.38
C ASP A 111 4.15 1.47 -27.93
N LEU A 112 5.05 2.39 -27.58
CA LEU A 112 5.68 2.50 -26.27
C LEU A 112 4.84 3.36 -25.33
N GLU A 113 4.39 2.76 -24.24
CA GLU A 113 3.72 3.47 -23.13
C GLU A 113 4.78 3.97 -22.12
N PRO A 114 5.03 5.30 -22.02
CA PRO A 114 6.07 5.83 -21.13
C PRO A 114 5.85 5.51 -19.66
N GLU A 115 4.59 5.35 -19.24
CA GLU A 115 4.19 5.01 -17.87
C GLU A 115 4.65 3.59 -17.51
N LYS A 116 4.42 2.61 -18.39
CA LYS A 116 4.86 1.22 -18.17
C LYS A 116 6.39 1.11 -18.09
N ILE A 117 7.10 1.84 -18.95
CA ILE A 117 8.57 1.90 -18.91
C ILE A 117 9.06 2.58 -17.62
N SER A 118 8.34 3.61 -17.15
CA SER A 118 8.65 4.28 -15.87
C SER A 118 8.47 3.35 -14.68
N GLU A 119 7.44 2.51 -14.69
CA GLU A 119 7.19 1.53 -13.63
C GLU A 119 8.32 0.51 -13.57
N VAL A 120 8.71 -0.08 -14.71
CA VAL A 120 9.82 -1.06 -14.77
C VAL A 120 11.13 -0.40 -14.35
N LYS A 121 11.43 0.83 -14.81
CA LYS A 121 12.56 1.61 -14.30
C LYS A 121 12.52 1.74 -12.77
N GLY A 122 11.34 1.96 -12.19
CA GLY A 122 11.12 2.02 -10.74
C GLY A 122 11.46 0.71 -10.03
N LEU A 123 11.21 -0.44 -10.64
CA LEU A 123 11.57 -1.77 -10.11
C LEU A 123 13.10 -1.97 -10.06
N PHE A 124 13.84 -1.50 -11.07
CA PHE A 124 15.31 -1.55 -11.02
C PHE A 124 15.87 -0.54 -10.01
N ASN A 125 15.36 0.69 -10.02
CA ASN A 125 15.88 1.75 -9.15
C ASN A 125 15.74 1.42 -7.66
N ARG A 126 14.62 0.82 -7.24
CA ARG A 126 14.46 0.42 -5.84
C ARG A 126 15.43 -0.69 -5.44
N CYS A 127 15.75 -1.63 -6.33
CA CYS A 127 16.75 -2.66 -6.07
C CYS A 127 18.16 -2.07 -5.94
N ILE A 128 18.49 -1.10 -6.80
CA ILE A 128 19.79 -0.40 -6.79
C ILE A 128 19.92 0.47 -5.52
N ARG A 129 18.89 1.26 -5.22
CA ARG A 129 18.92 2.22 -4.10
C ARG A 129 18.60 1.58 -2.75
N ARG A 130 17.93 0.43 -2.77
CA ARG A 130 17.43 -0.28 -1.59
C ARG A 130 16.59 0.64 -0.71
N ASP A 131 15.71 1.42 -1.33
CA ASP A 131 15.00 2.54 -0.70
C ASP A 131 13.47 2.36 -0.60
N GLN A 132 12.95 1.20 -1.02
CA GLN A 132 11.52 0.86 -0.96
C GLN A 132 11.25 -0.36 -0.09
N TRP A 133 10.05 -0.45 0.50
CA TRP A 133 9.70 -1.52 1.43
C TRP A 133 9.72 -2.94 0.82
N ASP A 134 9.64 -3.04 -0.50
CA ASP A 134 9.61 -4.28 -1.27
C ASP A 134 10.87 -4.56 -2.09
N TRP A 135 11.93 -3.75 -1.93
CA TRP A 135 13.10 -3.83 -2.81
C TRP A 135 13.74 -5.22 -2.81
N TYR A 136 13.77 -5.92 -1.66
CA TYR A 136 14.40 -7.24 -1.55
C TYR A 136 13.55 -8.33 -2.19
N ILE A 137 12.22 -8.24 -2.07
CA ILE A 137 11.27 -9.14 -2.75
C ILE A 137 11.43 -9.01 -4.26
N VAL A 138 11.46 -7.78 -4.78
CA VAL A 138 11.67 -7.52 -6.21
C VAL A 138 13.06 -7.97 -6.66
N TYR A 139 14.11 -7.72 -5.86
CA TYR A 139 15.48 -8.17 -6.14
C TYR A 139 15.58 -9.69 -6.24
N LYS A 140 15.01 -10.40 -5.26
CA LYS A 140 14.96 -11.87 -5.23
C LYS A 140 14.20 -12.43 -6.42
N GLY A 141 13.06 -11.84 -6.77
CA GLY A 141 12.24 -12.29 -7.90
C GLY A 141 12.91 -12.12 -9.25
N PHE A 142 13.64 -11.03 -9.47
CA PHE A 142 14.43 -10.87 -10.69
C PHE A 142 15.58 -11.87 -10.82
N ASN A 143 16.06 -12.44 -9.70
CA ASN A 143 17.12 -13.43 -9.67
C ASN A 143 18.39 -12.97 -10.42
N PHE A 144 18.92 -11.82 -10.02
CA PHE A 144 20.14 -11.26 -10.60
C PHE A 144 21.37 -12.11 -10.25
N GLU A 145 22.29 -12.29 -11.20
CA GLU A 145 23.54 -13.01 -10.99
C GLU A 145 24.49 -12.22 -10.07
N ASN A 146 24.52 -10.90 -10.25
CA ASN A 146 25.37 -9.99 -9.48
C ASN A 146 24.85 -8.54 -9.58
N GLU A 147 25.47 -7.62 -8.83
CA GLU A 147 25.10 -6.20 -8.88
C GLU A 147 25.38 -5.53 -10.23
N HIS A 148 26.36 -6.02 -11.01
CA HIS A 148 26.68 -5.45 -12.32
C HIS A 148 25.50 -5.65 -13.28
N GLU A 149 24.94 -6.85 -13.34
CA GLU A 149 23.74 -7.14 -14.15
C GLU A 149 22.56 -6.22 -13.78
N LEU A 150 22.29 -6.07 -12.48
CA LEU A 150 21.23 -5.17 -11.99
C LEU A 150 21.46 -3.72 -12.48
N LYS A 151 22.69 -3.21 -12.35
CA LYS A 151 23.06 -1.83 -12.71
C LYS A 151 23.01 -1.62 -14.23
N GLU A 152 23.49 -2.59 -15.01
CA GLU A 152 23.48 -2.58 -16.47
C GLU A 152 22.04 -2.54 -17.01
N LEU A 153 21.18 -3.48 -16.59
CA LEU A 153 19.78 -3.50 -17.00
C LEU A 153 19.03 -2.23 -16.57
N GLY A 154 19.25 -1.79 -15.33
CA GLY A 154 18.64 -0.55 -14.82
C GLY A 154 19.05 0.69 -15.61
N TRP A 155 20.30 0.73 -16.10
CA TRP A 155 20.80 1.81 -16.95
C TRP A 155 20.15 1.78 -18.33
N ILE A 156 20.10 0.61 -19.00
CA ILE A 156 19.45 0.45 -20.30
C ILE A 156 17.99 0.92 -20.27
N ILE A 157 17.21 0.45 -19.29
CA ILE A 157 15.80 0.85 -19.12
C ILE A 157 15.70 2.36 -18.82
N SER A 158 16.63 2.91 -18.04
CA SER A 158 16.68 4.35 -17.77
C SER A 158 16.97 5.17 -19.02
N SER A 159 17.81 4.68 -19.93
CA SER A 159 18.13 5.32 -21.20
C SER A 159 16.94 5.33 -22.15
N ILE A 160 16.26 4.19 -22.34
CA ILE A 160 15.00 4.10 -23.11
C ILE A 160 14.01 5.14 -22.60
N ARG A 161 13.79 5.20 -21.28
CA ARG A 161 12.84 6.15 -20.68
C ARG A 161 13.23 7.61 -20.92
N SER A 162 14.52 7.92 -20.86
CA SER A 162 15.04 9.28 -20.98
C SER A 162 14.93 9.78 -22.41
N ASN A 163 15.19 8.93 -23.40
CA ASN A 163 15.02 9.27 -24.81
C ASN A 163 13.55 9.56 -25.16
N LEU A 164 12.61 8.80 -24.59
CA LEU A 164 11.18 9.10 -24.73
C LEU A 164 10.75 10.43 -24.11
N LYS A 165 11.56 11.05 -23.23
CA LYS A 165 11.29 12.40 -22.71
C LYS A 165 11.89 13.52 -23.55
N ARG A 166 12.88 13.23 -24.40
CA ARG A 166 13.59 14.27 -25.17
C ARG A 166 12.65 14.82 -26.24
N LYS A 167 12.69 16.14 -26.44
CA LYS A 167 11.98 16.85 -27.52
C LYS A 167 12.86 16.99 -28.76
N THR A 168 13.43 15.89 -29.23
CA THR A 168 14.17 15.82 -30.51
C THR A 168 13.23 15.34 -31.62
N SER A 169 13.72 15.26 -32.86
CA SER A 169 12.90 14.74 -33.96
C SER A 169 12.46 13.29 -33.65
N LEU A 170 11.29 12.88 -34.17
CA LEU A 170 10.76 11.53 -33.94
C LEU A 170 11.70 10.45 -34.50
N GLU A 171 12.37 10.73 -35.61
CA GLU A 171 13.31 9.82 -36.28
C GLU A 171 14.54 9.56 -35.40
N ASP A 172 15.16 10.60 -34.82
CA ASP A 172 16.31 10.45 -33.93
C ASP A 172 15.99 9.62 -32.67
N ILE A 173 14.77 9.80 -32.14
CA ILE A 173 14.30 9.04 -30.97
C ILE A 173 14.10 7.57 -31.34
N GLU A 174 13.69 7.29 -32.58
CA GLU A 174 13.38 5.94 -33.04
C GLU A 174 14.68 5.17 -33.15
N ASP A 175 15.65 5.70 -33.90
CA ASP A 175 16.97 5.11 -34.08
C ASP A 175 17.67 4.86 -32.73
N THR A 176 17.70 5.87 -31.85
CA THR A 176 18.35 5.72 -30.54
C THR A 176 17.66 4.65 -29.70
N ASN A 177 16.32 4.60 -29.67
CA ASN A 177 15.62 3.56 -28.91
C ASN A 177 15.80 2.17 -29.53
N GLN A 178 15.88 2.06 -30.87
CA GLN A 178 16.20 0.80 -31.54
C GLN A 178 17.57 0.27 -31.10
N GLU A 179 18.58 1.14 -30.91
CA GLU A 179 19.88 0.75 -30.34
C GLU A 179 19.74 0.22 -28.91
N TRP A 180 18.97 0.89 -28.05
CA TRP A 180 18.77 0.43 -26.67
C TRP A 180 17.97 -0.86 -26.58
N PHE A 181 16.95 -1.04 -27.42
CA PHE A 181 16.23 -2.31 -27.52
C PHE A 181 17.13 -3.42 -28.09
N SER A 182 18.07 -3.09 -28.99
CA SER A 182 19.11 -4.02 -29.45
C SER A 182 20.00 -4.46 -28.31
N LEU A 183 20.46 -3.52 -27.48
CA LEU A 183 21.30 -3.81 -26.32
C LEU A 183 20.52 -4.65 -25.30
N LEU A 184 19.28 -4.27 -24.98
CA LEU A 184 18.41 -5.01 -24.08
C LEU A 184 18.15 -6.44 -24.57
N ALA A 185 17.96 -6.64 -25.87
CA ALA A 185 17.75 -7.95 -26.48
C ALA A 185 18.97 -8.87 -26.42
N LYS A 186 20.18 -8.33 -26.26
CA LYS A 186 21.42 -9.10 -26.05
C LYS A 186 21.63 -9.54 -24.60
N THR A 187 20.81 -9.05 -23.68
CA THR A 187 20.86 -9.41 -22.25
C THR A 187 19.85 -10.51 -21.91
N ASP A 188 19.98 -11.07 -20.71
CA ASP A 188 19.01 -12.02 -20.16
C ASP A 188 17.73 -11.35 -19.61
N PHE A 189 17.45 -10.09 -19.97
CA PHE A 189 16.32 -9.31 -19.46
C PHE A 189 14.97 -10.06 -19.52
N LEU A 190 14.65 -10.75 -20.62
CA LEU A 190 13.40 -11.52 -20.72
C LEU A 190 13.32 -12.65 -19.69
N LYS A 191 14.42 -13.35 -19.43
CA LYS A 191 14.47 -14.38 -18.37
C LYS A 191 14.28 -13.76 -17.00
N LYS A 192 14.85 -12.58 -16.74
CA LYS A 192 14.70 -11.86 -15.48
C LYS A 192 13.26 -11.37 -15.27
N VAL A 193 12.62 -10.89 -16.34
CA VAL A 193 11.20 -10.52 -16.34
C VAL A 193 10.33 -11.73 -16.03
N ASP A 194 10.54 -12.85 -16.72
CA ASP A 194 9.77 -14.08 -16.49
C ASP A 194 9.97 -14.61 -15.07
N SER A 195 11.22 -14.63 -14.58
CA SER A 195 11.55 -14.98 -13.20
C SER A 195 10.79 -14.11 -12.18
N LEU A 196 10.75 -12.79 -12.37
CA LEU A 196 10.03 -11.91 -11.45
C LEU A 196 8.52 -12.10 -11.53
N ILE A 197 7.96 -12.28 -12.73
CA ILE A 197 6.53 -12.54 -12.89
C ILE A 197 6.16 -13.85 -12.20
N ASP A 198 6.88 -14.93 -12.47
CA ASP A 198 6.66 -16.23 -11.85
C ASP A 198 6.82 -16.13 -10.34
N PHE A 199 7.85 -15.42 -9.86
CA PHE A 199 8.06 -15.19 -8.43
C PHE A 199 6.91 -14.40 -7.79
N LEU A 200 6.43 -13.32 -8.42
CA LEU A 200 5.33 -12.52 -7.89
C LEU A 200 3.99 -13.25 -7.95
N ILE A 201 3.79 -14.11 -8.94
CA ILE A 201 2.62 -15.00 -9.02
C ILE A 201 2.71 -16.06 -7.94
N ASN A 202 3.85 -16.75 -7.81
CA ASN A 202 4.05 -17.86 -6.87
C ASN A 202 4.12 -17.42 -5.41
N GLU A 203 4.88 -16.36 -5.09
CA GLU A 203 4.85 -15.74 -3.76
C GLU A 203 3.55 -14.98 -3.52
N GLY A 204 2.82 -14.56 -4.57
CA GLY A 204 1.45 -14.04 -4.44
C GLY A 204 0.40 -15.13 -4.17
N THR A 205 0.66 -16.38 -4.59
CA THR A 205 -0.20 -17.55 -4.34
C THR A 205 0.07 -18.27 -3.02
N ASN A 206 1.23 -18.05 -2.39
CA ASN A 206 1.60 -18.67 -1.10
C ASN A 206 1.09 -17.92 0.16
N TRP A 207 0.09 -17.06 -0.01
CA TRP A 207 -0.62 -16.43 1.11
C TRP A 207 -1.92 -17.20 1.32
N GLU A 208 -1.82 -18.47 1.70
CA GLU A 208 -2.95 -19.15 2.32
C GLU A 208 -3.14 -18.59 3.75
N ILE A 209 -3.69 -17.38 3.82
CA ILE A 209 -4.72 -17.15 4.82
C ILE A 209 -5.86 -18.05 4.37
N ILE A 210 -6.15 -19.11 5.14
CA ILE A 210 -7.23 -20.03 4.84
C ILE A 210 -8.53 -19.24 4.72
N ARG A 211 -8.93 -18.91 3.49
CA ARG A 211 -10.27 -18.43 3.19
C ARG A 211 -11.18 -19.62 3.32
N GLN A 212 -11.90 -19.75 4.43
CA GLN A 212 -12.96 -20.73 4.49
C GLN A 212 -14.04 -20.40 3.44
N PRO A 213 -14.45 -21.36 2.60
CA PRO A 213 -15.58 -21.19 1.73
C PRO A 213 -16.88 -21.14 2.56
N ILE A 214 -17.75 -20.23 2.14
CA ILE A 214 -19.10 -20.00 2.69
C ILE A 214 -19.90 -21.32 2.69
N PRO A 215 -20.62 -21.67 3.77
CA PRO A 215 -21.66 -22.69 3.70
C PRO A 215 -22.75 -22.25 2.71
N LEU A 216 -22.83 -22.94 1.57
CA LEU A 216 -23.85 -22.76 0.54
C LEU A 216 -25.26 -22.91 1.15
N ILE A 217 -26.02 -21.82 1.20
CA ILE A 217 -27.48 -21.87 1.20
C ILE A 217 -27.96 -21.58 -0.22
N ILE A 218 -28.39 -22.64 -0.89
CA ILE A 218 -29.02 -22.63 -2.21
C ILE A 218 -30.33 -21.84 -2.13
N LYS A 219 -30.52 -20.84 -3.00
CA LYS A 219 -31.85 -20.54 -3.57
C LYS A 219 -31.79 -20.22 -5.08
N LYS A 220 -32.67 -20.96 -5.76
CA LYS A 220 -33.05 -21.05 -7.18
C LYS A 220 -33.34 -19.73 -7.92
N GLY A 221 -33.05 -19.76 -9.23
CA GLY A 221 -33.69 -18.97 -10.30
C GLY A 221 -32.98 -17.65 -10.61
N LEU A 222 -32.76 -17.18 -11.86
CA LEU A 222 -33.35 -17.48 -13.16
C LEU A 222 -32.43 -16.91 -14.28
N LYS A 223 -32.35 -17.69 -15.38
CA LYS A 223 -32.21 -17.38 -16.82
C LYS A 223 -31.08 -16.49 -17.39
N GLN A 224 -30.41 -17.10 -18.37
CA GLN A 224 -29.62 -16.49 -19.45
C GLN A 224 -30.44 -15.51 -20.30
N ASN A 225 -29.77 -14.51 -20.88
CA ASN A 225 -29.94 -14.13 -22.29
C ASN A 225 -28.74 -13.32 -22.81
N ASN A 226 -28.27 -13.69 -24.00
CA ASN A 226 -27.39 -12.92 -24.87
C ASN A 226 -28.21 -11.82 -25.58
N HIS A 227 -27.67 -10.62 -25.73
CA HIS A 227 -27.60 -9.87 -27.00
C HIS A 227 -26.78 -8.58 -26.83
N GLN A 228 -25.96 -8.29 -27.84
CA GLN A 228 -25.22 -7.03 -28.01
C GLN A 228 -26.20 -5.88 -28.29
N ASP A 229 -26.06 -4.75 -27.59
CA ASP A 229 -26.39 -3.41 -28.08
C ASP A 229 -25.75 -2.33 -27.19
N LYS A 230 -25.33 -1.21 -27.80
CA LYS A 230 -24.55 -0.12 -27.19
C LYS A 230 -25.17 0.37 -25.88
N LYS A 231 -24.43 0.27 -24.78
CA LYS A 231 -24.92 0.52 -23.42
C LYS A 231 -24.86 2.01 -23.06
N LEU A 232 -25.98 2.72 -23.15
CA LEU A 232 -26.18 4.01 -22.46
C LEU A 232 -25.90 3.83 -20.95
N ILE A 233 -25.10 4.72 -20.37
CA ILE A 233 -24.73 4.69 -18.96
C ILE A 233 -25.93 5.20 -18.15
N ARG A 234 -26.50 4.33 -17.31
CA ARG A 234 -27.56 4.72 -16.35
C ARG A 234 -26.92 5.22 -15.06
N ILE A 235 -26.97 6.52 -14.81
CA ILE A 235 -26.43 7.14 -13.60
C ILE A 235 -27.55 7.23 -12.57
N LYS A 236 -27.38 6.58 -11.41
CA LYS A 236 -28.33 6.64 -10.29
C LYS A 236 -28.18 7.96 -9.55
N ALA A 237 -29.25 8.75 -9.47
CA ALA A 237 -29.28 10.03 -8.77
C ALA A 237 -30.39 10.07 -7.70
N HIS A 238 -30.25 10.93 -6.69
CA HIS A 238 -31.27 11.16 -5.67
C HIS A 238 -31.70 12.64 -5.64
N LEU A 239 -33.01 12.90 -5.53
CA LEU A 239 -33.52 14.24 -5.24
C LEU A 239 -33.56 14.46 -3.73
N ARG A 240 -32.99 15.57 -3.27
CA ARG A 240 -33.05 16.03 -1.88
C ARG A 240 -33.89 17.32 -1.82
N LYS A 241 -34.90 17.32 -0.97
CA LYS A 241 -35.80 18.46 -0.75
C LYS A 241 -35.17 19.47 0.21
N GLY A 242 -35.37 20.76 -0.03
CA GLY A 242 -34.97 21.86 0.86
C GLY A 242 -33.63 22.53 0.56
N TYR A 243 -33.03 22.27 -0.60
CA TYR A 243 -31.82 22.96 -1.06
C TYR A 243 -32.00 23.41 -2.50
N LYS A 244 -31.82 24.72 -2.73
CA LYS A 244 -31.86 25.34 -4.05
C LYS A 244 -30.54 25.12 -4.78
N ILE A 245 -30.60 24.75 -6.05
CA ILE A 245 -29.40 24.56 -6.88
C ILE A 245 -28.90 25.91 -7.39
N SER A 246 -27.58 26.07 -7.54
CA SER A 246 -27.04 27.29 -8.16
C SER A 246 -27.31 27.31 -9.67
N ILE A 247 -27.31 28.50 -10.29
CA ILE A 247 -27.50 28.68 -11.74
C ILE A 247 -26.47 27.85 -12.53
N GLU A 248 -25.24 27.80 -12.05
CA GLU A 248 -24.13 27.04 -12.64
C GLU A 248 -24.35 25.51 -12.53
N GLN A 249 -24.89 25.04 -11.40
CA GLN A 249 -25.28 23.63 -11.24
C GLN A 249 -26.45 23.26 -12.15
N HIS A 250 -27.39 24.18 -12.36
CA HIS A 250 -28.52 24.00 -13.26
C HIS A 250 -28.07 23.83 -14.71
N GLN A 251 -27.16 24.69 -15.19
CA GLN A 251 -26.59 24.58 -16.56
C GLN A 251 -25.81 23.27 -16.75
N ARG A 252 -24.98 22.90 -15.78
CA ARG A 252 -24.18 21.67 -15.83
C ARG A 252 -25.03 20.39 -15.85
N LEU A 253 -26.16 20.38 -15.14
CA LEU A 253 -27.10 19.26 -15.16
C LEU A 253 -27.80 19.12 -16.52
N GLN A 254 -28.12 20.23 -17.19
CA GLN A 254 -28.68 20.20 -18.54
C GLN A 254 -27.70 19.66 -19.58
N GLU A 255 -26.41 19.99 -19.44
CA GLU A 255 -25.34 19.45 -20.31
C GLU A 255 -25.19 17.93 -20.17
N ILE A 256 -25.23 17.41 -18.94
CA ILE A 256 -25.17 15.96 -18.69
C ILE A 256 -26.37 15.23 -19.31
N LEU A 257 -27.54 15.88 -19.28
CA LEU A 257 -28.80 15.35 -19.80
C LEU A 257 -28.94 15.44 -21.34
N LEU A 258 -28.07 16.19 -22.02
CA LEU A 258 -28.01 16.22 -23.49
C LEU A 258 -27.39 14.94 -24.08
N GLU A 259 -26.51 14.28 -23.32
CA GLU A 259 -25.76 13.10 -23.77
C GLU A 259 -26.14 11.81 -23.02
N ASN A 260 -26.88 11.92 -21.90
CA ASN A 260 -27.22 10.79 -21.03
C ASN A 260 -28.62 10.92 -20.40
N ASN A 261 -29.30 9.81 -20.11
CA ASN A 261 -30.55 9.80 -19.34
C ASN A 261 -30.26 9.56 -17.85
N LEU A 262 -30.82 10.40 -16.95
CA LEU A 262 -30.66 10.22 -15.50
C LEU A 262 -31.83 9.41 -14.92
N GLU A 263 -31.56 8.26 -14.32
CA GLU A 263 -32.56 7.44 -13.63
C GLU A 263 -32.48 7.75 -12.12
N LEU A 264 -33.53 8.33 -11.55
CA LEU A 264 -33.62 8.52 -10.12
C LEU A 264 -33.84 7.17 -9.43
N ASN A 265 -33.39 7.05 -8.18
CA ASN A 265 -33.57 5.81 -7.40
C ASN A 265 -35.04 5.42 -7.13
N CYS A 266 -35.99 6.32 -7.38
CA CYS A 266 -37.43 6.04 -7.36
C CYS A 266 -37.98 5.49 -8.70
N GLY A 267 -37.13 5.24 -9.71
CA GLY A 267 -37.51 4.71 -11.02
C GLY A 267 -37.97 5.78 -12.03
N THR A 268 -38.01 7.06 -11.62
CA THR A 268 -38.32 8.19 -12.52
C THR A 268 -37.09 8.52 -13.38
N ILE A 269 -37.27 8.61 -14.69
CA ILE A 269 -36.22 9.03 -15.62
C ILE A 269 -36.34 10.54 -15.85
N ILE A 270 -35.31 11.28 -15.50
CA ILE A 270 -35.18 12.69 -15.86
C ILE A 270 -34.59 12.75 -17.28
N THR A 271 -35.35 13.30 -18.21
CA THR A 271 -34.96 13.62 -19.58
C THR A 271 -34.77 15.13 -19.71
N ASN A 272 -34.12 15.58 -20.78
CA ASN A 272 -33.99 17.01 -21.03
C ASN A 272 -35.37 17.72 -21.17
N GLU A 273 -36.39 16.98 -21.62
CA GLU A 273 -37.75 17.48 -21.78
C GLU A 273 -38.46 17.72 -20.45
N ASN A 274 -38.35 16.78 -19.50
CA ASN A 274 -39.01 16.90 -18.19
C ASN A 274 -38.16 17.63 -17.13
N PHE A 275 -36.88 17.91 -17.42
CA PHE A 275 -35.99 18.65 -16.53
C PHE A 275 -36.53 20.04 -16.16
N LYS A 276 -37.22 20.70 -17.09
CA LYS A 276 -37.79 22.05 -16.90
C LYS A 276 -39.06 22.05 -16.05
N GLU A 277 -39.68 20.89 -15.84
CA GLU A 277 -40.91 20.74 -15.06
C GLU A 277 -40.63 20.47 -13.57
N ILE A 278 -39.37 20.23 -13.20
CA ILE A 278 -38.95 20.00 -11.82
C ILE A 278 -38.76 21.33 -11.09
N ASP A 279 -39.32 21.41 -9.87
CA ASP A 279 -39.21 22.58 -8.98
C ASP A 279 -37.81 22.70 -8.35
N TRP A 280 -36.84 23.19 -9.13
CA TRP A 280 -35.44 23.35 -8.69
C TRP A 280 -35.22 24.40 -7.60
N ASP A 281 -36.24 25.20 -7.28
CA ASP A 281 -36.19 26.12 -6.14
C ASP A 281 -36.30 25.37 -4.80
N ASN A 282 -36.89 24.16 -4.82
CA ASN A 282 -37.10 23.34 -3.62
C ASN A 282 -36.39 21.98 -3.64
N TYR A 283 -35.76 21.58 -4.75
CA TYR A 283 -35.10 20.29 -4.91
C TYR A 283 -33.67 20.43 -5.45
N THR A 284 -32.77 19.54 -5.01
CA THR A 284 -31.40 19.38 -5.53
C THR A 284 -31.10 17.92 -5.89
N ILE A 285 -30.22 17.68 -6.87
CA ILE A 285 -29.73 16.34 -7.20
C ILE A 285 -28.44 16.07 -6.42
N VAL A 286 -28.41 14.94 -5.70
CA VAL A 286 -27.21 14.39 -5.07
C VAL A 286 -26.75 13.17 -5.88
N PHE A 287 -25.56 13.27 -6.47
CA PHE A 287 -24.89 12.14 -7.10
C PHE A 287 -24.18 11.30 -6.03
N PRO A 288 -24.32 9.97 -6.01
CA PRO A 288 -23.31 9.14 -5.39
C PRO A 288 -22.04 9.28 -6.25
N PHE A 289 -20.95 9.73 -5.65
CA PHE A 289 -19.63 9.99 -6.27
C PHE A 289 -19.41 11.35 -6.95
N THR A 290 -19.26 12.39 -6.12
CA THR A 290 -18.47 13.59 -6.48
C THR A 290 -17.16 13.58 -5.69
N LYS A 291 -16.15 12.87 -6.20
CA LYS A 291 -14.74 13.17 -5.91
C LYS A 291 -13.81 13.01 -7.12
N ASP A 292 -14.22 12.25 -8.14
CA ASP A 292 -13.33 11.93 -9.27
C ASP A 292 -13.59 12.75 -10.55
N ILE A 293 -14.67 13.56 -10.63
CA ILE A 293 -14.99 14.36 -11.84
C ILE A 293 -14.47 15.81 -11.75
N LEU A 294 -14.02 16.28 -10.59
CA LEU A 294 -13.52 17.66 -10.40
C LEU A 294 -12.04 17.86 -10.78
N ARG A 295 -11.32 16.82 -11.23
CA ARG A 295 -9.89 16.90 -11.55
C ARG A 295 -9.56 17.14 -13.03
N GLU A 296 -10.53 17.09 -13.94
CA GLU A 296 -10.22 17.12 -15.39
C GLU A 296 -10.58 18.41 -16.13
N THR A 297 -11.16 19.43 -15.49
CA THR A 297 -11.64 20.62 -16.23
C THR A 297 -11.16 21.96 -15.69
N ASN A 298 -9.90 22.11 -15.28
CA ASN A 298 -9.26 23.44 -15.21
C ASN A 298 -7.74 23.32 -15.35
N LEU A 299 -7.31 23.08 -16.59
CA LEU A 299 -5.97 23.41 -17.07
C LEU A 299 -5.98 24.88 -17.47
N GLU A 300 -5.40 25.76 -16.65
CA GLU A 300 -4.59 26.90 -17.10
C GLU A 300 -4.02 27.67 -15.89
N LEU A 301 -2.71 27.51 -15.64
CA LEU A 301 -1.72 28.58 -15.39
C LEU A 301 -0.41 27.92 -14.91
N ASN A 302 0.52 27.78 -15.84
CA ASN A 302 1.81 27.08 -15.74
C ASN A 302 2.83 27.75 -14.79
N LYS A 303 2.49 27.94 -13.50
CA LYS A 303 3.44 28.40 -12.47
C LYS A 303 3.46 27.58 -11.17
N SER A 304 2.64 26.54 -11.01
CA SER A 304 2.53 25.75 -9.75
C SER A 304 2.96 24.28 -9.83
N ARG A 305 3.65 23.88 -10.90
CA ARG A 305 3.96 22.46 -11.17
C ARG A 305 4.95 21.85 -10.18
N GLU A 306 5.85 22.65 -9.61
CA GLU A 306 6.85 22.19 -8.62
C GLU A 306 6.23 22.02 -7.22
N ASP A 307 5.34 22.92 -6.80
CA ASP A 307 4.61 22.82 -5.52
C ASP A 307 3.61 21.65 -5.52
N TYR A 308 2.95 21.39 -6.66
CA TYR A 308 2.02 20.27 -6.80
C TYR A 308 2.72 18.91 -6.66
N ILE A 309 3.86 18.74 -7.34
CA ILE A 309 4.68 17.51 -7.25
C ILE A 309 5.15 17.29 -5.81
N SER A 310 5.59 18.35 -5.12
CA SER A 310 5.99 18.27 -3.71
C SER A 310 4.82 17.84 -2.80
N SER A 311 3.64 18.46 -2.96
CA SER A 311 2.46 18.16 -2.13
C SER A 311 1.89 16.75 -2.37
N GLU A 312 1.97 16.22 -3.60
CA GLU A 312 1.47 14.89 -3.94
C GLU A 312 2.44 13.79 -3.50
N LEU A 313 3.76 14.03 -3.60
CA LEU A 313 4.78 13.18 -2.98
C LEU A 313 4.62 13.14 -1.46
N GLU A 314 4.45 14.28 -0.80
CA GLU A 314 4.20 14.33 0.64
C GLU A 314 2.92 13.60 1.05
N THR A 315 1.84 13.75 0.26
CA THR A 315 0.56 13.06 0.52
C THR A 315 0.69 11.56 0.32
N ASN A 316 1.42 11.12 -0.71
CA ASN A 316 1.70 9.72 -0.97
C ASN A 316 2.58 9.11 0.13
N ILE A 317 3.63 9.82 0.57
CA ILE A 317 4.49 9.40 1.68
C ILE A 317 3.70 9.31 2.99
N LYS A 318 2.83 10.29 3.29
CA LYS A 318 1.94 10.25 4.48
C LYS A 318 0.98 9.06 4.43
N ARG A 319 0.40 8.78 3.24
CA ARG A 319 -0.52 7.66 3.04
C ARG A 319 0.19 6.31 3.13
N GLU A 320 1.40 6.22 2.61
CA GLU A 320 2.22 5.02 2.65
C GLU A 320 2.71 4.72 4.07
N ARG A 321 3.16 5.73 4.82
CA ARG A 321 3.48 5.61 6.25
C ARG A 321 2.27 5.15 7.07
N ALA A 322 1.11 5.76 6.87
CA ALA A 322 -0.11 5.37 7.57
C ALA A 322 -0.53 3.92 7.27
N ASN A 323 -0.37 3.49 6.02
CA ASN A 323 -0.63 2.10 5.61
C ASN A 323 0.34 1.12 6.28
N ASN A 324 1.62 1.47 6.39
CA ASN A 324 2.64 0.60 6.99
C ASN A 324 2.46 0.45 8.49
N ILE A 325 2.14 1.56 9.18
CA ILE A 325 1.81 1.54 10.60
C ILE A 325 0.57 0.68 10.84
N HIS A 326 -0.46 0.81 9.99
CA HIS A 326 -1.65 -0.02 10.10
C HIS A 326 -1.33 -1.52 9.91
N GLN A 327 -0.52 -1.89 8.93
CA GLN A 327 -0.09 -3.30 8.74
C GLN A 327 0.71 -3.83 9.93
N LEU A 328 1.60 -3.02 10.51
CA LEU A 328 2.34 -3.38 11.72
C LEU A 328 1.38 -3.67 12.87
N LEU A 329 0.41 -2.78 13.12
CA LEU A 329 -0.58 -2.98 14.18
C LEU A 329 -1.37 -4.29 14.00
N VAL A 330 -1.83 -4.58 12.78
CA VAL A 330 -2.54 -5.83 12.46
C VAL A 330 -1.67 -7.04 12.78
N GLN A 331 -0.43 -7.07 12.27
CA GLN A 331 0.49 -8.20 12.45
C GLN A 331 0.84 -8.41 13.93
N THR A 332 1.14 -7.33 14.64
CA THR A 332 1.53 -7.40 16.04
C THR A 332 0.36 -7.83 16.91
N MET A 333 -0.85 -7.33 16.67
CA MET A 333 -2.03 -7.83 17.38
C MET A 333 -2.33 -9.29 17.03
N ALA A 334 -2.17 -9.71 15.77
CA ALA A 334 -2.33 -11.11 15.40
C ALA A 334 -1.35 -12.04 16.15
N GLN A 335 -0.11 -11.57 16.40
CA GLN A 335 0.85 -12.29 17.24
C GLN A 335 0.40 -12.39 18.70
N VAL A 336 -0.12 -11.31 19.28
CA VAL A 336 -0.73 -11.34 20.62
C VAL A 336 -1.82 -12.41 20.70
N LEU A 337 -2.69 -12.49 19.69
CA LEU A 337 -3.76 -13.49 19.64
C LEU A 337 -3.19 -14.91 19.56
N ASN A 338 -2.25 -15.15 18.65
CA ASN A 338 -1.60 -16.46 18.49
C ASN A 338 -0.90 -16.93 19.77
N ASN A 339 -0.17 -16.04 20.46
CA ASN A 339 0.52 -16.37 21.70
C ASN A 339 -0.46 -16.74 22.83
N ASN A 340 -1.70 -16.28 22.73
CA ASN A 340 -2.79 -16.66 23.62
C ASN A 340 -3.60 -17.88 23.12
N ASN A 341 -3.10 -18.61 22.13
CA ASN A 341 -3.77 -19.73 21.45
C ASN A 341 -5.12 -19.35 20.83
N LEU A 342 -5.29 -18.08 20.45
CA LEU A 342 -6.46 -17.60 19.74
C LEU A 342 -6.16 -17.53 18.25
N LEU A 343 -7.16 -17.85 17.43
CA LEU A 343 -7.03 -17.81 15.97
C LEU A 343 -7.28 -16.37 15.47
N PRO A 344 -6.27 -15.63 14.98
CA PRO A 344 -6.48 -14.35 14.34
C PRO A 344 -7.17 -14.56 12.98
N LEU A 345 -8.25 -13.83 12.75
CA LEU A 345 -9.01 -13.84 11.51
C LEU A 345 -9.10 -12.42 10.95
N GLU A 346 -9.08 -12.27 9.64
CA GLU A 346 -9.32 -10.99 8.96
C GLU A 346 -10.33 -11.18 7.82
N ASN A 347 -10.98 -10.11 7.40
CA ASN A 347 -11.75 -10.12 6.16
C ASN A 347 -11.70 -8.75 5.48
N LYS A 348 -12.40 -8.59 4.34
CA LYS A 348 -12.39 -7.34 3.56
C LYS A 348 -12.84 -6.11 4.38
N PHE A 349 -13.66 -6.32 5.40
CA PHE A 349 -14.27 -5.28 6.21
C PHE A 349 -13.61 -5.17 7.59
N ILE A 350 -13.36 -6.28 8.26
CA ILE A 350 -12.80 -6.31 9.61
C ILE A 350 -11.27 -6.48 9.55
N ASP A 351 -10.54 -5.52 10.11
CA ASP A 351 -9.08 -5.53 10.16
C ASP A 351 -8.55 -6.78 10.87
N LEU A 352 -9.07 -7.10 12.06
CA LEU A 352 -8.73 -8.32 12.79
C LEU A 352 -9.85 -8.70 13.76
N TYR A 353 -10.12 -9.99 13.91
CA TYR A 353 -11.06 -10.51 14.88
C TYR A 353 -10.68 -11.92 15.33
N THR A 354 -11.19 -12.35 16.48
CA THR A 354 -11.02 -13.72 16.97
C THR A 354 -12.22 -14.14 17.82
N ASN A 355 -12.30 -15.44 18.12
CA ASN A 355 -13.27 -15.99 19.04
C ASN A 355 -12.53 -16.68 20.19
N LYS A 356 -12.96 -16.39 21.41
CA LYS A 356 -12.48 -17.02 22.64
C LYS A 356 -13.70 -17.35 23.49
N ASP A 357 -13.89 -18.62 23.81
CA ASP A 357 -14.97 -19.08 24.69
C ASP A 357 -16.37 -18.55 24.28
N ASP A 358 -16.70 -18.67 22.99
CA ASP A 358 -17.93 -18.15 22.36
C ASP A 358 -18.08 -16.62 22.34
N LEU A 359 -17.10 -15.87 22.87
CA LEU A 359 -17.05 -14.42 22.79
C LEU A 359 -16.18 -13.95 21.61
N TRP A 360 -16.77 -13.10 20.76
CA TRP A 360 -16.05 -12.51 19.63
C TRP A 360 -15.35 -11.22 20.03
N TYR A 361 -14.11 -11.07 19.57
CA TYR A 361 -13.31 -9.86 19.71
C TYR A 361 -13.12 -9.25 18.34
N ILE A 362 -13.44 -7.97 18.17
CA ILE A 362 -13.29 -7.23 16.92
C ILE A 362 -12.31 -6.08 17.16
N PHE A 363 -11.22 -6.06 16.41
CA PHE A 363 -10.17 -5.06 16.50
C PHE A 363 -10.15 -4.19 15.24
N GLU A 364 -10.22 -2.87 15.42
CA GLU A 364 -10.05 -1.89 14.36
C GLU A 364 -8.73 -1.13 14.56
N MET A 365 -7.87 -1.14 13.55
CA MET A 365 -6.49 -0.65 13.64
C MET A 365 -6.37 0.75 13.04
N LYS A 366 -6.04 1.76 13.86
CA LYS A 366 -5.87 3.14 13.39
C LYS A 366 -4.47 3.69 13.62
N SER A 367 -3.84 4.10 12.52
CA SER A 367 -2.71 5.03 12.58
C SER A 367 -3.24 6.43 12.90
N ILE A 368 -2.81 6.97 14.04
CA ILE A 368 -3.20 8.30 14.52
C ILE A 368 -2.00 9.25 14.61
N THR A 369 -2.28 10.53 14.39
CA THR A 369 -1.41 11.67 14.67
C THR A 369 -2.22 12.74 15.39
N VAL A 370 -1.57 13.74 15.97
CA VAL A 370 -2.26 14.85 16.68
C VAL A 370 -3.30 15.54 15.79
N GLU A 371 -3.06 15.61 14.48
CA GLU A 371 -3.93 16.30 13.52
C GLU A 371 -5.12 15.45 13.08
N ASN A 372 -5.04 14.11 13.19
CA ASN A 372 -6.05 13.21 12.62
C ASN A 372 -6.78 12.33 13.66
N GLU A 373 -6.33 12.32 14.93
CA GLU A 373 -6.81 11.49 16.03
C GLU A 373 -8.35 11.43 16.09
N SER A 374 -8.99 12.57 16.34
CA SER A 374 -10.46 12.69 16.41
C SER A 374 -11.20 12.15 15.18
N SER A 375 -10.61 12.29 13.98
CA SER A 375 -11.24 11.84 12.73
C SER A 375 -11.13 10.32 12.55
N GLN A 376 -9.99 9.74 12.95
CA GLN A 376 -9.74 8.30 12.86
C GLN A 376 -10.54 7.53 13.91
N ILE A 377 -10.63 8.06 15.14
CA ILE A 377 -11.46 7.49 16.20
C ILE A 377 -12.93 7.46 15.77
N ARG A 378 -13.47 8.56 15.23
CA ARG A 378 -14.86 8.59 14.75
C ARG A 378 -15.14 7.54 13.68
N LYS A 379 -14.20 7.34 12.74
CA LYS A 379 -14.30 6.27 11.73
C LYS A 379 -14.28 4.89 12.37
N ALA A 380 -13.33 4.64 13.28
CA ALA A 380 -13.18 3.36 13.95
C ALA A 380 -14.45 2.96 14.72
N VAL A 381 -15.03 3.91 15.47
CA VAL A 381 -16.29 3.68 16.20
C VAL A 381 -17.43 3.31 15.24
N SER A 382 -17.58 4.04 14.14
CA SER A 382 -18.61 3.74 13.13
C SER A 382 -18.42 2.35 12.53
N GLN A 383 -17.19 2.01 12.16
CA GLN A 383 -16.84 0.72 11.55
C GLN A 383 -17.10 -0.44 12.51
N LEU A 384 -16.65 -0.34 13.77
CA LEU A 384 -16.88 -1.39 14.77
C LEU A 384 -18.37 -1.66 15.01
N TYR A 385 -19.19 -0.61 15.12
CA TYR A 385 -20.63 -0.79 15.27
C TYR A 385 -21.29 -1.37 14.01
N GLU A 386 -20.85 -0.95 12.83
CA GLU A 386 -21.32 -1.50 11.55
C GLU A 386 -20.99 -2.99 11.45
N TYR A 387 -19.75 -3.40 11.75
CA TYR A 387 -19.32 -4.79 11.70
C TYR A 387 -20.08 -5.65 12.70
N ARG A 388 -20.23 -5.17 13.93
CA ARG A 388 -21.01 -5.84 14.96
C ARG A 388 -22.45 -6.11 14.52
N PHE A 389 -23.06 -5.12 13.87
CA PHE A 389 -24.43 -5.22 13.35
C PHE A 389 -24.52 -6.18 12.14
N LEU A 390 -23.71 -5.98 11.11
CA LEU A 390 -23.76 -6.74 9.85
C LEU A 390 -23.46 -8.23 10.06
N HIS A 391 -22.52 -8.55 10.94
CA HIS A 391 -22.13 -9.92 11.25
C HIS A 391 -22.95 -10.55 12.40
N GLN A 392 -23.96 -9.84 12.92
CA GLN A 392 -24.83 -10.28 14.01
C GLN A 392 -24.07 -10.68 15.30
N LEU A 393 -22.88 -10.14 15.51
CA LEU A 393 -22.03 -10.43 16.66
C LEU A 393 -22.39 -9.51 17.84
N ARG A 394 -23.64 -9.56 18.30
CA ARG A 394 -24.20 -8.56 19.24
C ARG A 394 -23.39 -8.39 20.53
N GLU A 395 -22.86 -9.50 21.03
CA GLU A 395 -22.07 -9.55 22.26
C GLU A 395 -20.57 -9.36 22.01
N ALA A 396 -20.14 -9.05 20.77
CA ALA A 396 -18.72 -8.90 20.48
C ALA A 396 -18.09 -7.78 21.30
N MET A 397 -16.93 -8.08 21.87
CA MET A 397 -16.03 -7.12 22.47
C MET A 397 -15.39 -6.29 21.37
N LEU A 398 -15.65 -4.98 21.42
CA LEU A 398 -15.10 -4.02 20.47
C LEU A 398 -13.79 -3.46 21.00
N CYS A 399 -12.77 -3.41 20.15
CA CYS A 399 -11.46 -2.88 20.48
C CYS A 399 -10.95 -1.96 19.37
N ILE A 400 -10.48 -0.77 19.75
CA ILE A 400 -9.71 0.11 18.88
C ILE A 400 -8.24 -0.02 19.25
N VAL A 401 -7.40 -0.29 18.25
CA VAL A 401 -5.96 -0.42 18.42
C VAL A 401 -5.29 0.76 17.72
N LEU A 402 -4.51 1.54 18.47
CA LEU A 402 -3.92 2.79 18.00
C LEU A 402 -2.41 2.68 17.81
N SER A 403 -1.86 3.47 16.88
CA SER A 403 -0.41 3.52 16.66
C SER A 403 0.38 4.29 17.74
N SER A 404 -0.32 5.05 18.57
CA SER A 404 0.26 5.86 19.65
C SER A 404 -0.82 6.14 20.69
N PRO A 405 -0.47 6.57 21.92
CA PRO A 405 -1.46 6.96 22.92
C PRO A 405 -2.31 8.15 22.43
N PRO A 406 -3.63 8.17 22.70
CA PRO A 406 -4.46 9.31 22.39
C PRO A 406 -4.07 10.49 23.28
N LYS A 407 -3.96 11.69 22.70
CA LYS A 407 -3.54 12.89 23.42
C LYS A 407 -4.70 13.50 24.20
N GLU A 408 -5.90 13.47 23.64
CA GLU A 408 -7.08 14.07 24.28
C GLU A 408 -7.72 13.09 25.27
N LYS A 409 -7.69 13.43 26.57
CA LYS A 409 -8.19 12.56 27.65
C LYS A 409 -9.65 12.12 27.46
N TRP A 410 -10.51 13.01 26.94
CA TRP A 410 -11.94 12.73 26.75
C TRP A 410 -12.18 11.56 25.80
N ILE A 411 -11.25 11.26 24.88
CA ILE A 411 -11.39 10.13 23.94
C ILE A 411 -11.48 8.82 24.71
N LEU A 412 -10.68 8.67 25.76
CA LEU A 412 -10.68 7.46 26.57
C LEU A 412 -11.99 7.34 27.36
N ASP A 413 -12.52 8.45 27.90
CA ASP A 413 -13.80 8.48 28.62
C ASP A 413 -14.95 8.10 27.66
N TYR A 414 -14.96 8.73 26.50
CA TYR A 414 -15.95 8.47 25.45
C TYR A 414 -15.92 7.03 24.95
N LEU A 415 -14.74 6.49 24.65
CA LEU A 415 -14.65 5.13 24.13
C LEU A 415 -15.01 4.08 25.19
N ILE A 416 -14.43 4.18 26.38
CA ILE A 416 -14.53 3.11 27.37
C ILE A 416 -15.81 3.23 28.19
N GLU A 417 -16.14 4.43 28.70
CA GLU A 417 -17.25 4.61 29.64
C GLU A 417 -18.58 4.81 28.92
N ASP A 418 -18.62 5.66 27.89
CA ASP A 418 -19.86 5.94 27.15
C ASP A 418 -20.18 4.86 26.11
N ARG A 419 -19.16 4.37 25.38
CA ARG A 419 -19.35 3.47 24.24
C ARG A 419 -19.04 2.00 24.50
N ASN A 420 -18.44 1.68 25.65
CA ASN A 420 -17.98 0.32 25.96
C ASN A 420 -17.11 -0.29 24.84
N ILE A 421 -16.22 0.53 24.27
CA ILE A 421 -15.22 0.17 23.28
C ILE A 421 -13.87 0.21 23.98
N ASN A 422 -13.19 -0.93 24.03
CA ASN A 422 -11.87 -1.02 24.60
C ASN A 422 -10.85 -0.33 23.69
N VAL A 423 -9.76 0.15 24.28
CA VAL A 423 -8.70 0.82 23.53
C VAL A 423 -7.33 0.39 24.04
N CYS A 424 -6.44 0.10 23.12
CA CYS A 424 -5.02 -0.10 23.39
C CYS A 424 -4.19 0.60 22.31
N TRP A 425 -2.91 0.82 22.58
CA TRP A 425 -1.99 1.46 21.66
C TRP A 425 -0.61 0.84 21.71
N TRP A 426 0.09 0.87 20.59
CA TRP A 426 1.48 0.45 20.51
C TRP A 426 2.39 1.52 21.13
N ASP A 427 3.20 1.15 22.11
CA ASP A 427 4.21 2.03 22.72
C ASP A 427 5.31 1.20 23.41
N LYS A 428 6.58 1.51 23.12
CA LYS A 428 7.78 0.82 23.66
C LYS A 428 7.71 -0.70 23.55
N ASP A 429 7.49 -1.20 22.33
CA ASP A 429 7.49 -2.62 21.97
C ASP A 429 6.42 -3.48 22.64
N ARG A 430 5.36 -2.84 23.14
CA ARG A 430 4.18 -3.53 23.67
C ARG A 430 2.90 -2.77 23.42
N PHE A 431 1.77 -3.47 23.52
CA PHE A 431 0.47 -2.81 23.62
C PHE A 431 0.27 -2.30 25.05
N ASN A 432 0.21 -0.98 25.19
CA ASN A 432 -0.23 -0.30 26.41
C ASN A 432 -1.71 0.04 26.30
N TYR A 433 -2.35 0.24 27.44
CA TYR A 433 -3.79 0.49 27.53
C TYR A 433 -4.09 1.19 28.87
N PRO A 434 -5.25 1.86 29.02
CA PRO A 434 -5.63 2.48 30.28
C PRO A 434 -6.13 1.43 31.27
N GLU A 435 -5.94 1.64 32.57
CA GLU A 435 -6.30 0.64 33.61
C GLU A 435 -7.78 0.21 33.59
N ARG A 436 -8.66 1.06 33.07
CA ARG A 436 -10.11 0.87 33.03
C ARG A 436 -10.63 0.02 31.86
N ILE A 437 -9.77 -0.61 31.05
CA ILE A 437 -10.25 -1.56 30.01
C ILE A 437 -10.82 -2.84 30.62
N ASN A 438 -11.52 -3.62 29.80
CA ASN A 438 -12.03 -4.92 30.18
C ASN A 438 -10.91 -5.87 30.63
N SER A 439 -11.15 -6.63 31.71
CA SER A 439 -10.17 -7.55 32.30
C SER A 439 -9.76 -8.69 31.37
N GLU A 440 -10.66 -9.19 30.52
CA GLU A 440 -10.32 -10.26 29.58
C GLU A 440 -9.37 -9.76 28.48
N LEU A 441 -9.57 -8.53 28.00
CA LEU A 441 -8.64 -7.90 27.06
C LEU A 441 -7.32 -7.58 27.76
N LYS A 442 -7.36 -7.15 29.02
CA LYS A 442 -6.15 -6.93 29.82
C LYS A 442 -5.32 -8.21 29.91
N ASP A 443 -5.95 -9.32 30.30
CA ASP A 443 -5.29 -10.63 30.37
C ASP A 443 -4.72 -11.05 29.01
N LEU A 444 -5.42 -10.78 27.91
CA LEU A 444 -4.96 -11.06 26.56
C LEU A 444 -3.68 -10.29 26.22
N LEU A 445 -3.63 -9.00 26.58
CA LEU A 445 -2.49 -8.12 26.30
C LEU A 445 -1.30 -8.38 27.25
N ASP A 446 -1.56 -8.81 28.48
CA ASP A 446 -0.55 -9.05 29.53
C ASP A 446 0.08 -10.45 29.46
N LYS A 447 -0.65 -11.47 29.00
CA LYS A 447 -0.14 -12.84 28.84
C LYS A 447 0.90 -13.01 27.73
N VAL A 448 1.14 -11.94 26.97
CA VAL A 448 2.26 -11.91 26.05
C VAL A 448 3.53 -11.78 26.87
N ILE A 449 4.17 -12.92 27.12
CA ILE A 449 5.62 -12.90 27.23
C ILE A 449 6.06 -12.34 25.87
N TYR A 450 6.48 -11.07 25.85
CA TYR A 450 7.38 -10.60 24.81
C TYR A 450 8.64 -11.42 25.07
N GLU A 451 8.66 -12.67 24.61
CA GLU A 451 9.83 -13.51 24.72
C GLU A 451 10.94 -12.67 24.14
N ASN A 452 11.88 -12.29 25.02
CA ASN A 452 13.25 -12.06 24.62
C ASN A 452 13.53 -13.24 23.70
N VAL A 453 13.56 -12.97 22.41
CA VAL A 453 14.02 -13.96 21.48
C VAL A 453 15.48 -14.13 21.88
N GLU A 454 15.76 -15.15 22.69
CA GLU A 454 17.12 -15.62 22.91
C GLU A 454 17.67 -15.92 21.52
N TYR A 455 18.57 -15.05 21.07
CA TYR A 455 19.59 -15.34 20.08
C TYR A 455 20.92 -14.92 20.67
#